data_AF-A0A101IAG6-F1
#
_entry.id   AF-A0A101IAG6-F1
#
_cell.length_a   1.000
_cell.length_b   1.000
_cell.length_c   1.000
_cell.angle_alpha   90.00
_cell.angle_beta   90.00
_cell.angle_gamma   90.00
#
_symmetry.space_group_name_H-M   'P 1'
#
loop_
_entity.id
_entity.type
_entity.pdbx_description
1 polymer ?
#
loop_
_entity_poly.entity_id
_entity_poly.type
_entity_poly.pdbx_seq_one_letter_code
_entity_poly.pdbx_strand_id
1 'polypeptide(L)'
;CLVVGAPVALALIYLGIPRVKVAAIIFILAGLSAAAPPVNIWAMITCAGTAIPYVGFELTLAIPILLLGTFTILFLGYKKEGEMTLEQALKEMPEIPEGMNIWKVVIPFIVFFGLVVAYRIWPFSMPILGLPLEFAIAALIALLLSPKKINVLQLSLDTVKNLLPLLATVIIVGILQQVMTTTGVRGLLSYTVITIPLTLLFISLAFIIPISEGILTYGAAAVFGIPLIWYFDSIGLHATVVIAGLSLLYPLGDGLPPTALIGRLSVLVSEYKGNYWTFLKQTIVPWIVITIVGILMIVYSSQLSFLVKWSQ
;
A
#
# COMPACT_ATOMS: atom_id res chain seq x y z
N CYS A 1 -4.94 2.32 5.02
CA CYS A 1 -6.13 2.96 4.41
C CYS A 1 -7.35 3.01 5.34
N LEU A 2 -7.82 1.89 5.91
CA LEU A 2 -9.11 1.85 6.64
C LEU A 2 -9.18 2.68 7.95
N VAL A 3 -8.13 2.69 8.78
CA VAL A 3 -8.22 3.33 10.11
C VAL A 3 -7.86 4.82 10.05
N VAL A 4 -6.79 5.18 9.34
CA VAL A 4 -6.30 6.58 9.26
C VAL A 4 -6.82 7.31 8.03
N GLY A 5 -7.28 6.60 7.00
CA GLY A 5 -7.73 7.22 5.75
C GLY A 5 -8.99 8.04 5.90
N ALA A 6 -9.96 7.63 6.72
CA ALA A 6 -11.20 8.37 6.91
C ALA A 6 -11.00 9.71 7.65
N PRO A 7 -10.26 9.78 8.78
CA PRO A 7 -9.90 11.06 9.38
C PRO A 7 -9.13 11.99 8.45
N VAL A 8 -8.18 11.45 7.69
CA VAL A 8 -7.40 12.24 6.71
C VAL A 8 -8.28 12.73 5.56
N ALA A 9 -9.18 11.89 5.05
CA ALA A 9 -10.15 12.28 4.02
C ALA A 9 -10.99 13.46 4.48
N LEU A 10 -11.54 13.35 5.69
CA LEU A 10 -12.39 14.35 6.29
C LEU A 10 -11.62 15.67 6.49
N ALA A 11 -10.40 15.62 7.02
CA ALA A 11 -9.55 16.79 7.17
C ALA A 11 -9.25 17.48 5.82
N LEU A 12 -8.94 16.72 4.76
CA LEU A 12 -8.67 17.28 3.43
C LEU A 12 -9.93 17.90 2.79
N ILE A 13 -11.09 17.27 2.98
CA ILE A 13 -12.39 17.81 2.53
C ILE A 13 -12.68 19.12 3.25
N TYR A 14 -12.46 19.19 4.57
CA TYR A 14 -12.62 20.41 5.35
C TYR A 14 -11.63 21.52 4.99
N LEU A 15 -10.44 21.18 4.47
CA LEU A 15 -9.49 22.15 3.92
C LEU A 15 -9.91 22.71 2.55
N GLY A 16 -11.08 22.33 2.04
CA GLY A 16 -11.63 22.83 0.76
C GLY A 16 -11.10 22.08 -0.47
N ILE A 17 -10.53 20.88 -0.29
CA ILE A 17 -10.05 20.07 -1.42
C ILE A 17 -11.23 19.26 -1.99
N PRO A 18 -11.45 19.29 -3.32
CA PRO A 18 -12.52 18.50 -3.95
C PRO A 18 -12.42 17.01 -3.64
N ARG A 19 -13.55 16.34 -3.36
CA ARG A 19 -13.60 14.91 -3.02
C ARG A 19 -12.90 14.01 -4.05
N VAL A 20 -12.90 14.38 -5.34
CA VAL A 20 -12.18 13.66 -6.40
C VAL A 20 -10.66 13.64 -6.13
N LYS A 21 -10.09 14.79 -5.76
CA LYS A 21 -8.65 14.93 -5.44
C LYS A 21 -8.33 14.28 -4.10
N VAL A 22 -9.24 14.37 -3.11
CA VAL A 22 -9.08 13.66 -1.84
C VAL A 22 -9.02 12.15 -2.05
N ALA A 23 -9.92 11.59 -2.86
CA ALA A 23 -9.88 10.18 -3.24
C ALA A 23 -8.52 9.83 -3.87
N ALA A 24 -8.03 10.64 -4.82
CA ALA A 24 -6.74 10.47 -5.50
C ALA A 24 -5.53 10.50 -4.54
N ILE A 25 -5.52 11.45 -3.60
CA ILE A 25 -4.50 11.57 -2.56
C ILE A 25 -4.51 10.32 -1.69
N ILE A 26 -5.68 9.90 -1.20
CA ILE A 26 -5.82 8.71 -0.34
C ILE A 26 -5.34 7.47 -1.08
N PHE A 27 -5.69 7.32 -2.35
CA PHE A 27 -5.27 6.17 -3.16
C PHE A 27 -3.76 6.06 -3.28
N ILE A 28 -3.09 7.13 -3.72
CA ILE A 28 -1.64 7.10 -3.90
C ILE A 28 -0.92 6.94 -2.57
N LEU A 29 -1.34 7.67 -1.52
CA LEU A 29 -0.73 7.53 -0.20
C LEU A 29 -0.96 6.15 0.41
N ALA A 30 -2.16 5.57 0.23
CA ALA A 30 -2.43 4.22 0.68
C ALA A 30 -1.57 3.19 -0.07
N GLY A 31 -1.43 3.34 -1.38
CA GLY A 31 -0.55 2.49 -2.20
C GLY A 31 0.92 2.60 -1.77
N LEU A 32 1.45 3.82 -1.65
CA LEU A 32 2.82 4.05 -1.18
C LEU A 32 3.01 3.55 0.27
N SER A 33 2.00 3.68 1.13
CA SER A 33 2.06 3.13 2.49
C SER A 33 2.07 1.60 2.52
N ALA A 34 1.44 0.95 1.55
CA ALA A 34 1.48 -0.52 1.42
C ALA A 34 2.85 -1.01 0.95
N ALA A 35 3.59 -0.18 0.21
CA ALA A 35 4.98 -0.46 -0.17
C ALA A 35 6.00 -0.07 0.92
N ALA A 36 5.56 0.63 1.98
CA ALA A 36 6.43 1.17 3.00
C ALA A 36 7.00 0.09 3.94
N PRO A 37 8.23 0.27 4.45
CA PRO A 37 8.78 -0.56 5.51
C PRO A 37 7.95 -0.49 6.80
N PRO A 38 8.00 -1.51 7.69
CA PRO A 38 8.81 -2.72 7.63
C PRO A 38 8.14 -3.92 6.94
N VAL A 39 6.88 -3.79 6.51
CA VAL A 39 6.11 -4.89 5.93
C VAL A 39 5.67 -4.53 4.53
N ASN A 40 6.45 -4.94 3.54
CA ASN A 40 6.12 -4.83 2.13
C ASN A 40 5.87 -6.22 1.55
N ILE A 41 4.60 -6.55 1.31
CA ILE A 41 4.16 -7.88 0.90
C ILE A 41 4.74 -8.27 -0.47
N TRP A 42 4.80 -7.34 -1.44
CA TRP A 42 5.37 -7.61 -2.76
C TRP A 42 6.84 -7.98 -2.67
N ALA A 43 7.60 -7.22 -1.89
CA ALA A 43 9.00 -7.47 -1.65
C ALA A 43 9.22 -8.78 -0.89
N MET A 44 8.41 -9.08 0.13
CA MET A 44 8.50 -10.33 0.89
C MET A 44 8.20 -11.57 0.03
N ILE A 45 7.15 -11.53 -0.79
CA ILE A 45 6.83 -12.64 -1.72
C ILE A 45 7.98 -12.86 -2.70
N THR A 46 8.53 -11.77 -3.24
CA THR A 46 9.64 -11.84 -4.19
C THR A 46 10.90 -12.39 -3.52
N CYS A 47 11.26 -11.88 -2.33
CA CYS A 47 12.40 -12.36 -1.53
C CYS A 47 12.27 -13.85 -1.18
N ALA A 48 11.09 -14.29 -0.75
CA ALA A 48 10.82 -15.68 -0.46
C ALA A 48 10.99 -16.58 -1.70
N GLY A 49 10.55 -16.09 -2.86
CA GLY A 49 10.67 -16.82 -4.13
C GLY A 49 12.07 -16.83 -4.72
N THR A 50 12.89 -15.82 -4.45
CA THR A 50 14.26 -15.68 -4.98
C THR A 50 15.33 -16.13 -3.98
N ALA A 51 14.95 -16.50 -2.75
CA ALA A 51 15.85 -16.79 -1.64
C ALA A 51 16.79 -15.63 -1.24
N ILE A 52 16.39 -14.39 -1.54
CA ILE A 52 17.09 -13.18 -1.09
C ILE A 52 16.54 -12.77 0.29
N PRO A 53 17.38 -12.47 1.29
CA PRO A 53 16.90 -12.05 2.60
C PRO A 53 16.20 -10.69 2.53
N TYR A 54 15.08 -10.55 3.24
CA TYR A 54 14.35 -9.28 3.36
C TYR A 54 15.06 -8.34 4.34
N VAL A 55 16.21 -7.81 3.93
CA VAL A 55 17.08 -6.94 4.72
C VAL A 55 17.55 -5.75 3.87
N GLY A 56 17.66 -4.58 4.48
CA GLY A 56 18.17 -3.37 3.82
C GLY A 56 17.13 -2.61 2.99
N PHE A 57 15.85 -2.91 3.17
CA PHE A 57 14.74 -2.26 2.46
C PHE A 57 14.29 -0.94 3.11
N GLU A 58 14.72 -0.64 4.33
CA GLU A 58 14.13 0.44 5.11
C GLU A 58 14.40 1.80 4.49
N LEU A 59 15.66 2.17 4.30
CA LEU A 59 16.01 3.45 3.70
C LEU A 59 15.71 3.46 2.20
N THR A 60 15.94 2.33 1.52
CA THR A 60 15.72 2.20 0.08
C THR A 60 14.27 2.43 -0.33
N LEU A 61 13.30 2.07 0.52
CA LEU A 61 11.88 2.35 0.28
C LEU A 61 11.40 3.62 0.99
N ALA A 62 11.82 3.88 2.22
CA ALA A 62 11.32 5.02 3.00
C ALA A 62 11.62 6.36 2.31
N ILE A 63 12.84 6.55 1.76
CA ILE A 63 13.21 7.82 1.13
C ILE A 63 12.33 8.10 -0.10
N PRO A 64 12.23 7.21 -1.12
CA PRO A 64 11.33 7.42 -2.24
C PRO A 64 9.87 7.60 -1.82
N ILE A 65 9.37 6.80 -0.88
CA ILE A 65 7.97 6.86 -0.45
C ILE A 65 7.63 8.19 0.22
N LEU A 66 8.50 8.69 1.10
CA LEU A 66 8.31 10.00 1.74
C LEU A 66 8.33 11.14 0.71
N LEU A 67 9.26 11.10 -0.23
CA LEU A 67 9.37 12.11 -1.29
C LEU A 67 8.16 12.08 -2.23
N LEU A 68 7.77 10.90 -2.71
CA LEU A 68 6.64 10.70 -3.61
C LEU A 68 5.29 10.98 -2.93
N GLY A 69 5.14 10.60 -1.66
CA GLY A 69 3.95 10.90 -0.87
C GLY A 69 3.81 12.40 -0.61
N THR A 70 4.90 13.07 -0.24
CA THR A 70 4.92 14.54 -0.05
C THR A 70 4.62 15.25 -1.37
N PHE A 71 5.25 14.85 -2.46
CA PHE A 71 4.97 15.38 -3.80
C PHE A 71 3.49 15.23 -4.17
N THR A 72 2.90 14.07 -3.90
CA THR A 72 1.48 13.80 -4.21
C THR A 72 0.54 14.72 -3.45
N ILE A 73 0.73 14.84 -2.13
CA ILE A 73 -0.09 15.71 -1.27
C ILE A 73 0.04 17.16 -1.73
N LEU A 74 1.26 17.64 -1.95
CA LEU A 74 1.50 19.00 -2.38
C LEU A 74 0.89 19.23 -3.76
N PHE A 75 1.17 18.40 -4.75
CA PHE A 75 0.70 18.60 -6.12
C PHE A 75 -0.83 18.58 -6.22
N LEU A 76 -1.50 17.60 -5.63
CA LEU A 76 -2.96 17.47 -5.69
C LEU A 76 -3.67 18.41 -4.71
N GLY A 77 -3.03 18.75 -3.59
CA GLY A 77 -3.58 19.62 -2.55
C GLY A 77 -3.32 21.12 -2.76
N TYR A 78 -2.40 21.51 -3.66
CA TYR A 78 -1.99 22.92 -3.84
C TYR A 78 -3.12 23.82 -4.33
N LYS A 79 -3.99 23.33 -5.22
CA LYS A 79 -5.15 24.10 -5.70
C LYS A 79 -6.36 23.85 -4.82
N LYS A 80 -6.56 24.73 -3.84
CA LYS A 80 -7.82 24.89 -3.11
C LYS A 80 -8.87 25.44 -4.07
N GLU A 81 -9.94 24.67 -4.28
CA GLU A 81 -11.07 25.07 -5.12
C GLU A 81 -12.34 25.32 -4.29
N GLY A 82 -12.31 25.03 -2.97
CA GLY A 82 -13.45 25.21 -2.06
C GLY A 82 -13.30 26.40 -1.12
N GLU A 83 -14.43 27.06 -0.84
CA GLU A 83 -14.60 28.19 0.10
C GLU A 83 -14.88 27.72 1.55
N MET A 84 -14.51 26.50 1.93
CA MET A 84 -14.83 25.98 3.26
C MET A 84 -13.95 26.66 4.32
N THR A 85 -14.55 27.53 5.14
CA THR A 85 -13.84 28.22 6.23
C THR A 85 -13.61 27.27 7.39
N LEU A 86 -12.45 27.38 8.07
CA LEU A 86 -12.09 26.58 9.26
C LEU A 86 -13.22 26.53 10.31
N GLU A 87 -13.98 27.63 10.45
CA GLU A 87 -15.09 27.75 11.39
C GLU A 87 -16.33 26.91 11.02
N GLN A 88 -16.60 26.70 9.73
CA GLN A 88 -17.67 25.80 9.28
C GLN A 88 -17.26 24.34 9.46
N ALA A 89 -15.99 24.03 9.14
CA ALA A 89 -15.42 22.71 9.36
C ALA A 89 -15.46 22.30 10.84
N LEU A 90 -15.09 23.20 11.76
CA LEU A 90 -15.12 22.95 13.21
C LEU A 90 -16.55 22.76 13.74
N LYS A 91 -17.56 23.37 13.12
CA LYS A 91 -18.98 23.19 13.49
C LYS A 91 -19.59 21.88 13.00
N GLU A 92 -19.11 21.35 11.88
CA GLU A 92 -19.56 20.06 11.33
C GLU A 92 -18.82 18.86 11.92
N MET A 93 -17.74 19.08 12.69
CA MET A 93 -17.02 17.99 13.34
C MET A 93 -17.95 17.27 14.33
N PRO A 94 -18.03 15.92 14.28
CA PRO A 94 -18.85 15.16 15.21
C PRO A 94 -18.42 15.45 16.65
N GLU A 95 -19.40 15.70 17.53
CA GLU A 95 -19.14 15.98 18.94
C GLU A 95 -18.36 14.84 19.58
N ILE A 96 -17.30 15.19 20.31
CA ILE A 96 -16.46 14.22 21.02
C ILE A 96 -17.36 13.47 22.01
N PRO A 97 -17.44 12.12 21.94
CA PRO A 97 -18.25 11.35 22.86
C PRO A 97 -17.88 11.68 24.31
N GLU A 98 -18.88 11.96 25.15
CA GLU A 98 -18.68 12.24 26.58
C GLU A 98 -17.82 11.13 27.23
N GLY A 99 -16.69 11.52 27.84
CA GLY A 99 -15.75 10.59 28.50
C GLY A 99 -14.63 10.00 27.62
N MET A 100 -14.49 10.44 26.37
CA MET A 100 -13.36 10.09 25.49
C MET A 100 -12.15 10.99 25.79
N ASN A 101 -11.20 10.46 26.57
CA ASN A 101 -9.97 11.15 26.92
C ASN A 101 -8.85 10.80 25.91
N ILE A 102 -7.94 11.73 25.63
CA ILE A 102 -6.82 11.54 24.67
C ILE A 102 -6.05 10.24 24.96
N TRP A 103 -5.83 9.92 26.23
CA TRP A 103 -5.17 8.68 26.66
C TRP A 103 -5.88 7.40 26.19
N LYS A 104 -7.21 7.37 26.19
CA LYS A 104 -7.99 6.21 25.70
C LYS A 104 -7.84 6.00 24.19
N VAL A 105 -7.55 7.07 23.45
CA VAL A 105 -7.27 7.03 22.00
C VAL A 105 -5.83 6.61 21.74
N VAL A 106 -4.87 7.13 22.51
CA VAL A 106 -3.43 6.91 22.28
C VAL A 106 -2.95 5.55 22.77
N ILE A 107 -3.49 5.01 23.88
CA ILE A 107 -3.02 3.74 24.47
C ILE A 107 -3.06 2.56 23.48
N PRO A 108 -4.13 2.31 22.70
CA PRO A 108 -4.13 1.25 21.68
C PRO A 108 -2.98 1.37 20.67
N PHE A 109 -2.63 2.59 20.26
CA PHE A 109 -1.50 2.83 19.36
C PHE A 109 -0.16 2.61 20.06
N ILE A 110 0.00 3.05 21.31
CA ILE A 110 1.21 2.80 22.10
C ILE A 110 1.43 1.29 22.25
N VAL A 111 0.38 0.51 22.51
CA VAL A 111 0.51 -0.94 22.63
C VAL A 111 0.87 -1.56 21.29
N PHE A 112 0.20 -1.16 20.20
CA PHE A 112 0.52 -1.65 18.87
C PHE A 112 1.98 -1.37 18.47
N PHE A 113 2.41 -0.11 18.49
CA PHE A 113 3.79 0.27 18.15
C PHE A 113 4.79 -0.25 19.17
N GLY A 114 4.40 -0.35 20.44
CA GLY A 114 5.22 -0.93 21.50
C GLY A 114 5.51 -2.40 21.25
N LEU A 115 4.52 -3.19 20.83
CA LEU A 115 4.71 -4.59 20.44
C LEU A 115 5.62 -4.70 19.19
N VAL A 116 5.38 -3.84 18.19
CA VAL A 116 6.20 -3.79 16.96
C VAL A 116 7.67 -3.50 17.27
N VAL A 117 7.93 -2.55 18.17
CA VAL A 117 9.29 -2.17 18.57
C VAL A 117 9.90 -3.21 19.52
N ALA A 118 9.11 -3.84 20.39
CA ALA A 118 9.59 -4.78 21.39
C ALA A 118 10.26 -6.02 20.75
N TYR A 119 9.66 -6.63 19.72
CA TYR A 119 10.32 -7.76 19.06
C TYR A 119 11.57 -7.33 18.27
N ARG A 120 11.65 -6.06 17.87
CA ARG A 120 12.80 -5.52 17.14
C ARG A 120 14.00 -5.24 18.06
N ILE A 121 13.75 -4.85 19.32
CA ILE A 121 14.79 -4.64 20.34
C ILE A 121 15.20 -5.96 21.01
N TRP A 122 14.28 -6.91 21.18
CA TRP A 122 14.53 -8.20 21.83
C TRP A 122 14.22 -9.42 20.93
N PRO A 123 14.94 -9.60 19.81
CA PRO A 123 14.65 -10.64 18.83
C PRO A 123 14.78 -12.09 19.36
N PHE A 124 15.53 -12.30 20.46
CA PHE A 124 15.77 -13.63 21.03
C PHE A 124 14.91 -13.98 22.25
N SER A 125 14.20 -13.01 22.84
CA SER A 125 13.44 -13.21 24.09
C SER A 125 11.94 -13.06 23.91
N MET A 126 11.50 -12.38 22.84
CA MET A 126 10.09 -12.19 22.52
C MET A 126 9.77 -12.89 21.20
N PRO A 127 8.81 -13.84 21.15
CA PRO A 127 8.40 -14.44 19.89
C PRO A 127 7.77 -13.36 18.99
N ILE A 128 8.00 -13.44 17.68
CA ILE A 128 7.38 -12.55 16.71
C ILE A 128 5.88 -12.80 16.75
N LEU A 129 5.15 -11.87 17.36
CA LEU A 129 3.70 -11.84 17.31
C LEU A 129 3.34 -11.35 15.90
N GLY A 130 2.77 -12.22 15.06
CA GLY A 130 2.39 -11.80 13.72
C GLY A 130 1.46 -10.58 13.76
N LEU A 131 1.56 -9.67 12.77
CA LEU A 131 0.74 -8.45 12.66
C LEU A 131 -0.76 -8.65 13.01
N PRO A 132 -1.45 -9.73 12.59
CA PRO A 132 -2.85 -9.95 12.96
C PRO A 132 -3.08 -10.01 14.48
N LEU A 133 -2.15 -10.62 15.23
CA LEU A 133 -2.24 -10.74 16.68
C LEU A 133 -2.00 -9.39 17.36
N GLU A 134 -1.06 -8.59 16.86
CA GLU A 134 -0.80 -7.23 17.37
C GLU A 134 -2.03 -6.33 17.18
N PHE A 135 -2.67 -6.39 16.01
CA PHE A 135 -3.93 -5.69 15.75
C PHE A 135 -5.06 -6.20 16.64
N ALA A 136 -5.14 -7.51 16.90
CA ALA A 136 -6.15 -8.09 17.79
C ALA A 136 -5.97 -7.60 19.24
N ILE A 137 -4.72 -7.54 19.74
CA ILE A 137 -4.41 -7.01 21.08
C ILE A 137 -4.75 -5.52 21.15
N ALA A 138 -4.35 -4.73 20.15
CA ALA A 138 -4.68 -3.31 20.10
C ALA A 138 -6.21 -3.08 20.03
N ALA A 139 -6.93 -3.89 19.27
CA ALA A 139 -8.39 -3.85 19.19
C ALA A 139 -9.04 -4.23 20.53
N LEU A 140 -8.54 -5.25 21.22
CA LEU A 140 -9.01 -5.62 22.55
C LEU A 140 -8.85 -4.47 23.55
N ILE A 141 -7.71 -3.81 23.53
CA ILE A 141 -7.43 -2.67 24.41
C ILE A 141 -8.33 -1.47 24.06
N ALA A 142 -8.56 -1.22 22.77
CA ALA A 142 -9.51 -0.21 22.32
C ALA A 142 -10.95 -0.51 22.78
N LEU A 143 -11.37 -1.79 22.75
CA LEU A 143 -12.68 -2.23 23.24
C LEU A 143 -12.80 -2.05 24.77
N LEU A 144 -11.74 -2.38 25.52
CA LEU A 144 -11.72 -2.24 26.99
C LEU A 144 -11.72 -0.76 27.43
N LEU A 145 -11.05 0.12 26.70
CA LEU A 145 -10.97 1.55 27.00
C LEU A 145 -12.17 2.36 26.46
N SER A 146 -12.97 1.78 25.58
CA SER A 146 -14.11 2.47 24.96
C SER A 146 -15.14 2.90 26.01
N PRO A 147 -15.49 4.20 26.10
CA PRO A 147 -16.53 4.67 27.01
C PRO A 147 -17.94 4.23 26.59
N LYS A 148 -18.11 3.81 25.33
CA LYS A 148 -19.37 3.29 24.79
C LYS A 148 -19.32 1.77 24.69
N LYS A 149 -20.44 1.11 25.00
CA LYS A 149 -20.61 -0.34 24.78
C LYS A 149 -20.63 -0.60 23.27
N ILE A 150 -19.55 -1.19 22.76
CA ILE A 150 -19.45 -1.59 21.35
C ILE A 150 -20.03 -3.00 21.23
N ASN A 151 -21.05 -3.18 20.38
CA ASN A 151 -21.55 -4.49 20.04
C ASN A 151 -20.56 -5.15 19.05
N VAL A 152 -19.59 -5.89 19.59
CA VAL A 152 -18.52 -6.53 18.81
C VAL A 152 -19.07 -7.43 17.71
N LEU A 153 -20.16 -8.16 17.99
CA LEU A 153 -20.77 -9.07 17.02
C LEU A 153 -21.37 -8.31 15.83
N GLN A 154 -22.17 -7.27 16.10
CA GLN A 154 -22.78 -6.47 15.05
C GLN A 154 -21.73 -5.69 14.25
N LEU A 155 -20.75 -5.08 14.93
CA LEU A 155 -19.64 -4.40 14.27
C LEU A 155 -18.83 -5.35 13.37
N SER A 156 -18.57 -6.58 13.83
CA SER A 156 -17.86 -7.58 13.04
C SER A 156 -18.67 -8.01 11.82
N LEU A 157 -19.98 -8.24 11.98
CA LEU A 157 -20.87 -8.58 10.86
C LEU A 157 -20.94 -7.46 9.82
N ASP A 158 -21.08 -6.22 10.25
CA ASP A 158 -21.14 -5.06 9.35
C ASP A 158 -19.81 -4.86 8.64
N THR A 159 -18.69 -5.07 9.35
CA THR A 159 -17.35 -5.07 8.75
C THR A 159 -17.21 -6.16 7.69
N VAL A 160 -17.59 -7.40 7.99
CA VAL A 160 -17.54 -8.50 7.01
C VAL A 160 -18.43 -8.21 5.80
N LYS A 161 -19.65 -7.69 5.99
CA LYS A 161 -20.55 -7.29 4.89
C LYS A 161 -19.91 -6.23 3.99
N ASN A 162 -19.29 -5.22 4.59
CA ASN A 162 -18.60 -4.15 3.86
C ASN A 162 -17.36 -4.68 3.10
N LEU A 163 -16.69 -5.70 3.63
CA LEU A 163 -15.51 -6.31 3.02
C LEU A 163 -15.84 -7.46 2.06
N LEU A 164 -17.06 -7.99 2.06
CA LEU A 164 -17.46 -9.15 1.28
C LEU A 164 -17.11 -9.03 -0.22
N PRO A 165 -17.34 -7.87 -0.89
CA PRO A 165 -16.95 -7.72 -2.29
C PRO A 165 -15.43 -7.82 -2.52
N LEU A 166 -14.64 -7.32 -1.57
CA LEU A 166 -13.17 -7.37 -1.63
C LEU A 166 -12.67 -8.79 -1.36
N LEU A 167 -13.24 -9.47 -0.35
CA LEU A 167 -12.92 -10.85 -0.03
C LEU A 167 -13.23 -11.79 -1.21
N ALA A 168 -14.40 -11.64 -1.83
CA ALA A 168 -14.78 -12.41 -3.01
C ALA A 168 -13.78 -12.22 -4.17
N THR A 169 -13.36 -10.97 -4.40
CA THR A 169 -12.36 -10.64 -5.43
C THR A 169 -11.03 -11.33 -5.16
N VAL A 170 -10.51 -11.25 -3.92
CA VAL A 170 -9.23 -11.89 -3.54
C VAL A 170 -9.30 -13.42 -3.66
N ILE A 171 -10.42 -14.04 -3.29
CA ILE A 171 -10.62 -15.49 -3.42
C ILE A 171 -10.58 -15.92 -4.89
N ILE A 172 -11.29 -15.20 -5.77
CA ILE A 172 -11.31 -15.49 -7.22
C ILE A 172 -9.91 -15.38 -7.80
N VAL A 173 -9.17 -14.32 -7.45
CA VAL A 173 -7.79 -14.13 -7.90
C VAL A 173 -6.87 -15.25 -7.39
N GLY A 174 -7.03 -15.66 -6.13
CA GLY A 174 -6.30 -16.78 -5.56
C GLY A 174 -6.54 -18.09 -6.32
N ILE A 175 -7.80 -18.40 -6.65
CA ILE A 175 -8.15 -19.59 -7.46
C ILE A 175 -7.51 -19.49 -8.85
N LEU A 176 -7.61 -18.33 -9.51
CA LEU A 176 -6.99 -18.10 -10.81
C LEU A 176 -5.48 -18.37 -10.77
N GLN A 177 -4.78 -17.87 -9.75
CA GLN A 177 -3.34 -18.07 -9.60
C GLN A 177 -2.97 -19.55 -9.39
N GLN A 178 -3.79 -20.31 -8.65
CA GLN A 178 -3.56 -21.76 -8.49
C GLN A 178 -3.79 -22.53 -9.80
N VAL A 179 -4.81 -22.16 -10.57
CA VAL A 179 -5.05 -22.74 -11.90
C VAL A 179 -3.89 -22.43 -12.87
N MET A 180 -3.41 -21.19 -12.89
CA MET A 180 -2.25 -20.79 -13.70
C MET A 180 -0.97 -21.54 -13.31
N THR A 181 -0.83 -21.84 -12.02
CA THR A 181 0.31 -22.61 -11.50
C THR A 181 0.22 -24.06 -11.97
N THR A 182 -0.95 -24.68 -11.88
CA THR A 182 -1.18 -26.08 -12.25
C THR A 182 -1.10 -26.32 -13.76
N THR A 183 -1.54 -25.34 -14.56
CA THR A 183 -1.51 -25.41 -16.04
C THR A 183 -0.17 -25.01 -16.65
N GLY A 184 0.80 -24.54 -15.85
CA GLY A 184 2.09 -24.05 -16.33
C GLY A 184 2.04 -22.67 -16.99
N VAL A 185 0.86 -22.06 -17.16
CA VAL A 185 0.68 -20.71 -17.74
C VAL A 185 1.49 -19.66 -16.98
N ARG A 186 1.58 -19.81 -15.65
CA ARG A 186 2.41 -18.94 -14.81
C ARG A 186 3.85 -18.87 -15.32
N GLY A 187 4.46 -20.02 -15.63
CA GLY A 187 5.83 -20.10 -16.12
C GLY A 187 6.00 -19.56 -17.55
N LEU A 188 4.99 -19.78 -18.41
CA LEU A 188 4.98 -19.20 -19.76
C LEU A 188 4.99 -17.67 -19.73
N LEU A 189 4.16 -17.07 -18.88
CA LEU A 189 4.13 -15.61 -18.72
C LEU A 189 5.46 -15.07 -18.19
N SER A 190 6.05 -15.73 -17.19
CA SER A 190 7.38 -15.40 -16.68
C SER A 190 8.43 -15.44 -17.80
N TYR A 191 8.42 -16.49 -18.63
CA TYR A 191 9.33 -16.66 -19.76
C TYR A 191 9.16 -15.55 -20.80
N THR A 192 7.92 -15.22 -21.18
CA THR A 192 7.67 -14.17 -22.17
C THR A 192 8.27 -12.83 -21.74
N VAL A 193 8.14 -12.46 -20.47
CA VAL A 193 8.65 -11.18 -19.97
C VAL A 193 10.18 -11.13 -20.00
N ILE A 194 10.88 -12.20 -19.62
CA ILE A 194 12.36 -12.21 -19.62
C ILE A 194 12.97 -12.28 -21.03
N THR A 195 12.21 -12.69 -22.04
CA THR A 195 12.68 -12.70 -23.45
C THR A 195 12.62 -11.32 -24.12
N ILE A 196 11.97 -10.34 -23.49
CA ILE A 196 11.88 -8.98 -24.04
C ILE A 196 13.27 -8.33 -24.02
N PRO A 197 13.69 -7.65 -25.12
CA PRO A 197 14.95 -6.90 -25.13
C PRO A 197 15.03 -5.90 -23.97
N LEU A 198 16.18 -5.78 -23.31
CA LEU A 198 16.35 -5.05 -22.04
C LEU A 198 15.80 -3.62 -22.06
N THR A 199 16.03 -2.87 -23.13
CA THR A 199 15.53 -1.49 -23.27
C THR A 199 14.00 -1.43 -23.34
N LEU A 200 13.39 -2.35 -24.09
CA LEU A 200 11.94 -2.50 -24.16
C LEU A 200 11.38 -3.04 -22.85
N LEU A 201 12.12 -3.89 -22.15
CA LEU A 201 11.71 -4.45 -20.87
C LEU A 201 11.50 -3.31 -19.85
N PHE A 202 12.44 -2.39 -19.68
CA PHE A 202 12.28 -1.27 -18.74
C PHE A 202 11.07 -0.39 -19.04
N ILE A 203 10.79 -0.11 -20.32
CA ILE A 203 9.59 0.64 -20.71
C ILE A 203 8.34 -0.19 -20.43
N SER A 204 8.38 -1.49 -20.72
CA SER A 204 7.24 -2.38 -20.51
C SER A 204 6.91 -2.58 -19.03
N LEU A 205 7.88 -2.46 -18.11
CA LEU A 205 7.63 -2.56 -16.67
C LEU A 205 6.62 -1.51 -16.17
N ALA A 206 6.58 -0.32 -16.79
CA ALA A 206 5.59 0.71 -16.49
C ALA A 206 4.14 0.24 -16.65
N PHE A 207 3.93 -0.75 -17.51
CA PHE A 207 2.60 -1.27 -17.85
C PHE A 207 2.39 -2.69 -17.30
N ILE A 208 3.36 -3.59 -17.51
CA ILE A 208 3.27 -4.99 -17.08
C ILE A 208 3.05 -5.07 -15.58
N ILE A 209 3.81 -4.30 -14.78
CA ILE A 209 3.71 -4.40 -13.32
C ILE A 209 2.35 -3.89 -12.82
N PRO A 210 1.89 -2.66 -13.11
CA PRO A 210 0.58 -2.21 -12.64
C PRO A 210 -0.59 -3.03 -13.20
N ILE A 211 -0.55 -3.44 -14.47
CA ILE A 211 -1.63 -4.25 -15.06
C ILE A 211 -1.66 -5.64 -14.41
N SER A 212 -0.48 -6.23 -14.17
CA SER A 212 -0.41 -7.53 -13.51
C SER A 212 -0.95 -7.49 -12.08
N GLU A 213 -0.66 -6.44 -11.31
CA GLU A 213 -1.25 -6.26 -9.98
C GLU A 213 -2.77 -6.09 -10.06
N GLY A 214 -3.26 -5.29 -11.01
CA GLY A 214 -4.71 -5.10 -11.21
C GLY A 214 -5.48 -6.40 -11.48
N ILE A 215 -4.82 -7.42 -12.04
CA ILE A 215 -5.41 -8.72 -12.37
C ILE A 215 -5.12 -9.78 -11.28
N LEU A 216 -3.87 -9.85 -10.82
CA LEU A 216 -3.35 -10.92 -9.96
C LEU A 216 -3.15 -10.50 -8.50
N THR A 217 -3.38 -9.23 -8.15
CA THR A 217 -3.04 -8.63 -6.85
C THR A 217 -1.60 -8.97 -6.47
N TYR A 218 -1.31 -9.21 -5.19
CA TYR A 218 0.00 -9.66 -4.70
C TYR A 218 0.59 -10.87 -5.43
N GLY A 219 -0.25 -11.67 -6.11
CA GLY A 219 0.19 -12.75 -6.98
C GLY A 219 1.11 -12.30 -8.11
N ALA A 220 0.98 -11.06 -8.57
CA ALA A 220 1.85 -10.47 -9.59
C ALA A 220 3.33 -10.50 -9.19
N ALA A 221 3.65 -10.31 -7.91
CA ALA A 221 5.01 -10.42 -7.39
C ALA A 221 5.57 -11.86 -7.56
N ALA A 222 4.73 -12.88 -7.34
CA ALA A 222 5.13 -14.26 -7.54
C ALA A 222 5.26 -14.64 -9.03
N VAL A 223 4.38 -14.14 -9.89
CA VAL A 223 4.39 -14.50 -11.33
C VAL A 223 5.48 -13.75 -12.09
N PHE A 224 5.62 -12.45 -11.86
CA PHE A 224 6.52 -11.58 -12.63
C PHE A 224 7.71 -11.10 -11.81
N GLY A 225 7.54 -10.81 -10.51
CA GLY A 225 8.61 -10.30 -9.67
C GLY A 225 9.79 -11.26 -9.57
N ILE A 226 9.56 -12.52 -9.18
CA ILE A 226 10.61 -13.55 -9.04
C ILE A 226 11.49 -13.69 -10.31
N PRO A 227 10.95 -14.00 -11.50
CA PRO A 227 11.77 -14.16 -12.71
C PRO A 227 12.46 -12.87 -13.15
N LEU A 228 11.82 -11.71 -12.96
CA LEU A 228 12.44 -10.42 -13.24
C LEU A 228 13.66 -10.18 -12.35
N ILE A 229 13.57 -10.51 -11.06
CA ILE A 229 14.71 -10.38 -10.15
C ILE A 229 15.84 -11.31 -10.56
N TRP A 230 15.58 -12.59 -10.88
CA TRP A 230 16.64 -13.48 -11.37
C TRP A 230 17.29 -12.97 -12.65
N TYR A 231 16.49 -12.44 -13.57
CA TYR A 231 17.01 -11.86 -14.81
C TYR A 231 17.87 -10.62 -14.52
N PHE A 232 17.38 -9.67 -13.72
CA PHE A 232 18.10 -8.45 -13.38
C PHE A 232 19.37 -8.73 -12.56
N ASP A 233 19.33 -9.69 -11.65
CA ASP A 233 20.49 -10.14 -10.89
C ASP A 233 21.55 -10.77 -11.81
N SER A 234 21.13 -11.57 -12.80
CA SER A 234 22.04 -12.19 -13.78
C SER A 234 22.81 -11.19 -14.66
N ILE A 235 22.29 -9.98 -14.84
CA ILE A 235 22.96 -8.89 -15.57
C ILE A 235 23.70 -7.90 -14.64
N GLY A 236 23.79 -8.20 -13.35
CA GLY A 236 24.58 -7.44 -12.37
C GLY A 236 23.85 -6.27 -11.69
N LEU A 237 22.52 -6.22 -11.73
CA LEU A 237 21.73 -5.23 -11.00
C LEU A 237 21.54 -5.64 -9.52
N HIS A 238 21.48 -4.66 -8.63
CA HIS A 238 21.38 -4.95 -7.19
C HIS A 238 19.96 -5.37 -6.79
N ALA A 239 19.75 -6.67 -6.53
CA ALA A 239 18.43 -7.25 -6.33
C ALA A 239 17.55 -6.52 -5.30
N THR A 240 18.05 -6.13 -4.12
CA THR A 240 17.27 -5.39 -3.11
C THR A 240 16.71 -4.06 -3.65
N VAL A 241 17.50 -3.30 -4.41
CA VAL A 241 17.08 -2.00 -4.95
C VAL A 241 16.11 -2.20 -6.11
N VAL A 242 16.30 -3.24 -6.92
CA VAL A 242 15.35 -3.62 -7.97
C VAL A 242 14.01 -4.03 -7.37
N ILE A 243 14.00 -4.86 -6.32
CA ILE A 243 12.78 -5.25 -5.59
C ILE A 243 12.10 -4.00 -5.01
N ALA A 244 12.87 -3.05 -4.47
CA ALA A 244 12.33 -1.79 -3.97
C ALA A 244 11.70 -0.94 -5.09
N GLY A 245 12.37 -0.83 -6.25
CA GLY A 245 11.84 -0.12 -7.42
C GLY A 245 10.57 -0.75 -7.98
N LEU A 246 10.52 -2.08 -8.11
CA LEU A 246 9.31 -2.82 -8.52
C LEU A 246 8.17 -2.63 -7.50
N SER A 247 8.50 -2.60 -6.21
CA SER A 247 7.53 -2.36 -5.13
C SER A 247 6.84 -1.00 -5.20
N LEU A 248 7.44 0.01 -5.86
CA LEU A 248 6.77 1.29 -6.10
C LEU A 248 5.74 1.21 -7.23
N LEU A 249 5.88 0.24 -8.15
CA LEU A 249 5.00 0.08 -9.31
C LEU A 249 3.75 -0.76 -9.00
N TYR A 250 3.88 -1.79 -8.16
CA TYR A 250 2.75 -2.67 -7.81
C TYR A 250 1.53 -1.90 -7.26
N PRO A 251 1.65 -1.03 -6.23
CA PRO A 251 0.49 -0.36 -5.65
C PRO A 251 -0.29 0.52 -6.63
N LEU A 252 0.31 0.95 -7.74
CA LEU A 252 -0.40 1.69 -8.78
C LEU A 252 -1.47 0.82 -9.45
N GLY A 253 -1.17 -0.47 -9.63
CA GLY A 253 -2.10 -1.43 -10.22
C GLY A 253 -3.32 -1.74 -9.36
N ASP A 254 -3.24 -1.54 -8.04
CA ASP A 254 -4.38 -1.62 -7.12
C ASP A 254 -5.44 -0.50 -7.33
N GLY A 255 -5.19 0.40 -8.28
CA GLY A 255 -6.16 1.34 -8.82
C GLY A 255 -6.87 0.88 -10.09
N LEU A 256 -6.40 -0.19 -10.75
CA LEU A 256 -6.93 -0.66 -12.02
C LEU A 256 -8.01 -1.75 -11.82
N PRO A 257 -9.14 -1.70 -12.55
CA PRO A 257 -10.07 -2.84 -12.65
C PRO A 257 -9.36 -4.06 -13.26
N PRO A 258 -9.76 -5.30 -12.92
CA PRO A 258 -11.00 -5.68 -12.23
C PRO A 258 -10.95 -5.66 -10.69
N THR A 259 -9.76 -5.70 -10.07
CA THR A 259 -9.63 -5.81 -8.61
C THR A 259 -9.81 -4.46 -7.92
N ALA A 260 -9.00 -3.46 -8.31
CA ALA A 260 -9.04 -2.09 -7.83
C ALA A 260 -9.14 -1.99 -6.29
N LEU A 261 -8.35 -2.79 -5.54
CA LEU A 261 -8.53 -2.98 -4.10
C LEU A 261 -8.39 -1.67 -3.32
N ILE A 262 -7.23 -1.01 -3.44
CA ILE A 262 -6.94 0.26 -2.76
C ILE A 262 -7.80 1.38 -3.37
N GLY A 263 -8.02 1.37 -4.69
CA GLY A 263 -8.82 2.37 -5.36
C GLY A 263 -10.29 2.40 -4.91
N ARG A 264 -10.95 1.23 -4.83
CA ARG A 264 -12.33 1.11 -4.32
C ARG A 264 -12.43 1.50 -2.86
N LEU A 265 -11.47 1.11 -2.03
CA LEU A 265 -11.39 1.54 -0.63
C LEU A 265 -11.24 3.07 -0.52
N SER A 266 -10.44 3.69 -1.38
CA SER A 266 -10.22 5.14 -1.38
C SER A 266 -11.50 5.90 -1.75
N VAL A 267 -12.26 5.40 -2.74
CA VAL A 267 -13.56 5.96 -3.12
C VAL A 267 -14.58 5.82 -1.99
N LEU A 268 -14.62 4.66 -1.32
CA LEU A 268 -15.49 4.40 -0.18
C LEU A 268 -15.18 5.34 0.99
N VAL A 269 -13.90 5.48 1.35
CA VAL A 269 -13.44 6.29 2.48
C VAL A 269 -13.60 7.80 2.24
N SER A 270 -13.47 8.26 1.00
CA SER A 270 -13.68 9.67 0.63
C SER A 270 -15.14 10.01 0.32
N GLU A 271 -16.05 9.03 0.41
CA GLU A 271 -17.44 9.16 0.01
C GLU A 271 -17.61 9.81 -1.37
N TYR A 272 -16.74 9.45 -2.31
CA TYR A 272 -16.77 9.98 -3.66
C TYR A 272 -17.83 9.24 -4.49
N LYS A 273 -18.85 9.97 -4.97
CA LYS A 273 -19.97 9.41 -5.74
C LYS A 273 -19.85 9.53 -7.26
N GLY A 274 -18.73 10.07 -7.76
CA GLY A 274 -18.53 10.26 -9.19
C GLY A 274 -18.01 9.01 -9.90
N ASN A 275 -17.68 9.17 -11.19
CA ASN A 275 -17.12 8.08 -11.98
C ASN A 275 -15.71 7.71 -11.52
N TYR A 276 -15.46 6.42 -11.32
CA TYR A 276 -14.16 5.86 -10.93
C TYR A 276 -13.01 6.32 -11.85
N TRP A 277 -13.26 6.38 -13.16
CA TRP A 277 -12.25 6.83 -14.13
C TRP A 277 -11.86 8.30 -13.97
N THR A 278 -12.78 9.14 -13.50
CA THR A 278 -12.49 10.56 -13.24
C THR A 278 -11.55 10.72 -12.06
N PHE A 279 -11.75 9.91 -11.01
CA PHE A 279 -10.83 9.80 -9.87
C PHE A 279 -9.45 9.32 -10.34
N LEU A 280 -9.39 8.24 -11.12
CA LEU A 280 -8.12 7.67 -11.59
C LEU A 280 -7.34 8.66 -12.48
N LYS A 281 -8.03 9.46 -13.30
CA LYS A 281 -7.40 10.51 -14.12
C LYS A 281 -6.67 11.57 -13.29
N GLN A 282 -7.15 11.88 -12.08
CA GLN A 282 -6.44 12.81 -11.18
C GLN A 282 -5.11 12.24 -10.70
N THR A 283 -4.94 10.92 -10.69
CA THR A 283 -3.72 10.26 -10.23
C THR A 283 -2.63 10.18 -11.30
N ILE A 284 -2.91 10.53 -12.56
CA ILE A 284 -1.98 10.37 -13.69
C ILE A 284 -0.62 11.02 -13.43
N VAL A 285 -0.59 12.25 -12.89
CA VAL A 285 0.68 12.94 -12.65
C VAL A 285 1.49 12.25 -11.55
N PRO A 286 0.96 12.02 -10.33
CA PRO A 286 1.64 11.21 -9.32
C PRO A 286 2.06 9.83 -9.84
N TRP A 287 1.19 9.16 -10.61
CA TRP A 287 1.45 7.84 -11.17
C TRP A 287 2.68 7.82 -12.07
N ILE A 288 2.77 8.76 -13.01
CA ILE A 288 3.91 8.87 -13.92
C ILE A 288 5.19 9.14 -13.12
N VAL A 289 5.14 10.04 -12.15
CA VAL A 289 6.32 10.36 -11.31
C VAL A 289 6.78 9.15 -10.51
N ILE A 290 5.86 8.42 -9.86
CA ILE A 290 6.17 7.18 -9.12
C ILE A 290 6.76 6.13 -10.08
N THR A 291 6.19 6.01 -11.28
CA THR A 291 6.66 5.05 -12.30
C THR A 291 8.08 5.37 -12.76
N ILE A 292 8.36 6.64 -13.04
CA ILE A 292 9.70 7.10 -13.43
C ILE A 292 10.70 6.81 -12.31
N VAL A 293 10.37 7.15 -11.05
CA VAL A 293 11.25 6.88 -9.90
C VAL A 293 11.49 5.39 -9.73
N GLY A 294 10.46 4.55 -9.81
CA GLY A 294 10.59 3.10 -9.73
C GLY A 294 11.49 2.52 -10.82
N ILE A 295 11.32 2.96 -12.07
CA ILE A 295 12.18 2.51 -13.19
C ILE A 295 13.62 3.02 -13.03
N LEU A 296 13.83 4.28 -12.64
CA LEU A 296 15.16 4.81 -12.39
C LEU A 296 15.88 4.05 -11.28
N MET A 297 15.16 3.66 -10.21
CA MET A 297 15.72 2.82 -9.15
C MET A 297 16.18 1.46 -9.67
N ILE A 298 15.44 0.85 -10.60
CA ILE A 298 15.81 -0.43 -11.22
C ILE A 298 17.05 -0.25 -12.10
N VAL A 299 17.04 0.73 -13.00
CA VAL A 299 18.12 0.98 -13.97
C VAL A 299 19.43 1.35 -13.26
N TYR A 300 19.36 2.20 -12.24
CA TYR A 300 20.53 2.66 -11.47
C TYR A 300 20.74 1.88 -10.15
N SER A 301 20.18 0.67 -10.05
CA SER A 301 20.19 -0.12 -8.82
C SER A 301 21.60 -0.38 -8.26
N SER A 302 22.59 -0.60 -9.14
CA SER A 302 23.99 -0.81 -8.74
C SER A 302 24.60 0.42 -8.07
N GLN A 303 24.29 1.62 -8.57
CA GLN A 303 24.74 2.90 -8.02
C GLN A 303 24.03 3.26 -6.72
N LEU A 304 22.78 2.83 -6.57
CA LEU A 304 21.96 3.05 -5.38
C LEU A 304 22.18 2.01 -4.26
N SER A 305 23.08 1.05 -4.47
CA SER A 305 23.42 -0.01 -3.50
C SER A 305 23.91 0.51 -2.14
N PHE A 306 24.39 1.76 -2.07
CA PHE A 306 24.77 2.39 -0.79
C PHE A 306 23.58 2.52 0.17
N LEU A 307 22.35 2.67 -0.34
CA LEU A 307 21.14 2.78 0.49
C LEU A 307 20.86 1.50 1.29
N VAL A 308 21.28 0.35 0.74
CA VAL A 308 21.10 -0.96 1.38
C VAL A 308 22.12 -1.15 2.49
N LYS A 309 23.39 -0.75 2.26
CA LYS A 309 24.48 -0.87 3.26
C LYS A 309 24.24 -0.05 4.52
N TRP A 310 23.55 1.08 4.41
CA TRP A 310 23.18 1.94 5.54
C TRP A 310 21.97 1.42 6.33
N SER A 311 21.26 0.43 5.79
CA SER A 311 20.05 -0.15 6.37
C SER A 311 20.30 -1.56 6.93
N GLN A 312 21.55 -2.05 6.91
CA GLN A 312 22.00 -3.30 7.55
C GLN A 312 22.54 -3.05 8.95
#